data_AF-A0A376D9C5-F1
#
_entry.id   AF-A0A376D9C5-F1
#
_cell.length_a   1.000
_cell.length_b   1.000
_cell.length_c   1.000
_cell.angle_alpha   90.00
_cell.angle_beta   90.00
_cell.angle_gamma   90.00
#
_symmetry.space_group_name_H-M   'P 1'
#
loop_
_entity.id
_entity.type
_entity.pdbx_description
1 polymer ?
#
loop_
_entity_poly.entity_id
_entity_poly.type
_entity_poly.pdbx_seq_one_letter_code
_entity_poly.pdbx_strand_id
1 'polypeptide(L)'
;MQKEKLSALMDGELLDSELIASLVKDPELQQTWQRYHLVRDTLRGDVGETVQIDITDRIAAALDAEPVRLVPNAIPESQPQPAQWQRMPFWHKVRPWVGQLSQMGIAAGVSLAVLLGVQHYNAPQEGVAEPESPVFNTLPLGGQASPVSFGVPNEGNNAQQQIQQQRKRINAILQDYELQRRLHAEQLQAEDNNAQASIQVPGTLSLGTQQQ
;
A
#
# COMPACT_ATOMS: atom_id res chain seq x y z
N MET A 1 8.57 11.32 16.97
CA MET A 1 9.14 11.57 15.64
C MET A 1 10.62 11.21 15.57
N GLN A 2 11.57 11.96 16.16
CA GLN A 2 13.00 11.67 15.95
C GLN A 2 13.46 10.31 16.52
N LYS A 3 13.00 9.93 17.72
CA LYS A 3 13.31 8.61 18.34
C LYS A 3 12.75 7.41 17.56
N GLU A 4 11.66 7.61 16.83
CA GLU A 4 11.04 6.59 15.99
C GLU A 4 11.85 6.39 14.71
N LYS A 5 12.25 7.49 14.05
CA LYS A 5 13.18 7.45 12.92
C LYS A 5 14.52 6.79 13.31
N LEU A 6 15.01 7.07 14.52
CA LEU A 6 16.22 6.43 15.05
C LEU A 6 16.04 4.92 15.24
N SER A 7 14.87 4.47 15.70
CA SER A 7 14.55 3.03 15.79
C SER A 7 14.51 2.39 14.41
N ALA A 8 13.84 3.03 13.44
CA ALA A 8 13.79 2.55 12.06
C ALA A 8 15.18 2.49 11.41
N LEU A 9 16.08 3.42 11.75
CA LEU A 9 17.49 3.38 11.34
C LEU A 9 18.23 2.19 11.97
N MET A 10 17.99 1.89 13.25
CA MET A 10 18.60 0.77 13.98
C MET A 10 18.18 -0.60 13.42
N ASP A 11 16.93 -0.70 12.94
CA ASP A 11 16.39 -1.90 12.30
C ASP A 11 16.75 -2.00 10.81
N GLY A 12 17.32 -0.95 10.21
CA GLY A 12 17.69 -0.89 8.79
C GLY A 12 16.53 -0.61 7.84
N GLU A 13 15.34 -0.29 8.36
CA GLU A 13 14.13 0.04 7.61
C GLU A 13 14.18 1.46 7.01
N LEU A 14 14.96 2.37 7.62
CA LEU A 14 15.10 3.75 7.19
C LEU A 14 16.58 4.16 7.12
N LEU A 15 17.06 4.48 5.92
CA LEU A 15 18.41 5.01 5.68
C LEU A 15 18.30 6.46 5.23
N ASP A 16 18.40 7.39 6.19
CA ASP A 16 18.33 8.82 5.96
C ASP A 16 19.66 9.49 6.34
N SER A 17 20.33 10.08 5.35
CA SER A 17 21.61 10.77 5.54
C SER A 17 21.50 11.99 6.45
N GLU A 18 20.36 12.68 6.45
CA GLU A 18 20.14 13.86 7.30
C GLU A 18 20.04 13.44 8.78
N LEU A 19 19.31 12.35 9.04
CA LEU A 19 19.21 11.77 10.37
C LEU A 19 20.58 11.33 10.89
N ILE A 20 21.38 10.65 10.07
CA ILE A 20 22.75 10.25 10.44
C ILE A 20 23.60 11.49 10.75
N ALA A 21 23.54 12.53 9.92
CA ALA A 21 24.26 13.77 10.17
C ALA A 21 23.84 14.47 11.47
N SER A 22 22.55 14.38 11.83
CA SER A 22 22.03 14.90 13.10
C SER A 22 22.50 14.07 14.30
N LEU A 23 22.52 12.74 14.17
CA LEU A 23 22.99 11.80 15.19
C LEU A 23 24.46 12.05 15.56
N VAL A 24 25.31 12.35 14.58
CA VAL A 24 26.74 12.63 14.83
C VAL A 24 26.96 13.93 15.64
N LYS A 25 26.02 14.88 15.59
CA LYS A 25 26.17 16.19 16.24
C LYS A 25 25.47 16.29 17.59
N ASP A 26 24.45 15.48 17.82
CA ASP A 26 23.58 15.58 19.00
C ASP A 26 23.91 14.50 20.05
N PRO A 27 24.42 14.89 21.24
CA PRO A 27 24.74 13.93 22.30
C PRO A 27 23.51 13.22 22.89
N GLU A 28 22.32 13.82 22.88
CA GLU A 28 21.11 13.15 23.41
C GLU A 28 20.67 12.01 22.48
N LEU A 29 20.77 12.24 21.16
CA LEU A 29 20.51 11.21 20.15
C LEU A 29 21.54 10.08 20.23
N GLN A 30 22.82 10.38 20.46
CA GLN A 30 23.87 9.37 20.65
C GLN A 30 23.62 8.51 21.89
N GLN A 31 23.24 9.11 23.02
CA GLN A 31 22.87 8.37 24.22
C GLN A 31 21.64 7.49 24.00
N THR A 32 20.65 8.00 23.25
CA THR A 32 19.47 7.21 22.90
C THR A 32 19.83 6.02 22.02
N TRP A 33 20.70 6.21 21.02
CA TRP A 33 21.23 5.16 20.15
C TRP A 33 21.97 4.08 20.94
N GLN A 34 22.88 4.48 21.84
CA GLN A 34 23.60 3.56 22.72
C GLN A 34 22.64 2.74 23.58
N ARG A 35 21.65 3.38 24.19
CA ARG A 35 20.66 2.69 25.03
C ARG A 35 19.83 1.68 24.22
N TYR A 36 19.46 2.00 22.99
CA TYR A 36 18.69 1.08 22.14
C TYR A 36 19.50 -0.17 21.79
N HIS A 37 20.78 -0.02 21.43
CA HIS A 37 21.67 -1.16 21.21
C HIS A 37 21.87 -1.98 22.48
N LEU A 38 22.09 -1.34 23.63
CA LEU A 38 22.21 -2.05 24.90
C LEU A 38 20.94 -2.86 25.22
N VAL A 39 19.75 -2.27 25.07
CA VAL A 39 18.48 -3.00 25.28
C VAL A 39 18.37 -4.17 24.30
N ARG A 40 18.67 -3.98 23.02
CA ARG A 40 18.67 -5.05 22.01
C ARG A 40 19.60 -6.20 22.37
N ASP A 41 20.82 -5.90 22.81
CA ASP A 41 21.81 -6.91 23.17
C ASP A 41 21.40 -7.64 24.46
N THR A 42 20.85 -6.92 25.44
CA THR A 42 20.32 -7.56 26.67
C THR A 42 19.16 -8.50 26.39
N LEU A 43 18.25 -8.14 25.48
CA LEU A 43 17.12 -8.99 25.08
C LEU A 43 17.54 -10.25 24.34
N ARG A 44 18.67 -10.20 23.61
CA ARG A 44 19.25 -11.37 22.92
C ARG A 44 20.09 -12.26 23.84
N GLY A 45 20.46 -11.76 25.02
CA GLY A 45 21.43 -12.42 25.90
C GLY A 45 22.87 -12.26 25.40
N ASP A 46 23.13 -11.30 24.51
CA ASP A 46 24.45 -11.02 23.92
C ASP A 46 25.29 -10.08 24.80
N VAL A 47 24.99 -9.99 26.10
CA VAL A 47 25.72 -9.18 27.07
C VAL A 47 26.58 -10.08 27.97
N GLY A 48 27.83 -9.68 28.18
CA GLY A 48 28.73 -10.36 29.11
C GLY A 48 28.30 -10.18 30.57
N GLU A 49 28.95 -10.92 31.47
CA GLU A 49 28.71 -10.84 32.93
C GLU A 49 28.95 -9.43 33.48
N THR A 50 29.83 -8.64 32.84
CA THR A 50 30.09 -7.23 33.18
C THR A 50 29.91 -6.35 31.95
N VAL A 51 29.04 -5.35 32.06
CA VAL A 51 28.80 -4.37 30.98
C VAL A 51 29.73 -3.17 31.18
N GLN A 52 30.66 -2.96 30.26
CA GLN A 52 31.53 -1.77 30.22
C GLN A 52 30.88 -0.71 29.33
N ILE A 53 30.53 0.44 29.92
CA ILE A 53 29.78 1.52 29.25
C ILE A 53 30.72 2.52 28.54
N ASP A 54 32.00 2.54 28.91
CA ASP A 54 33.03 3.50 28.50
C ASP A 54 33.92 3.03 27.33
N ILE A 55 33.63 1.85 26.75
CA ILE A 55 34.42 1.29 25.64
C ILE A 55 34.48 2.27 24.46
N THR A 56 33.33 2.84 24.09
CA THR A 56 33.20 3.74 22.94
C THR A 56 34.07 4.98 23.11
N ASP A 57 34.14 5.55 24.31
CA ASP A 57 34.94 6.73 24.62
C ASP A 57 36.45 6.42 24.54
N ARG A 58 36.86 5.27 25.05
CA ARG A 58 38.25 4.80 24.97
C ARG A 58 38.68 4.56 23.52
N ILE A 59 37.80 4.00 22.70
CA ILE A 59 38.06 3.80 21.27
C ILE A 59 38.14 5.15 20.56
N ALA A 60 37.21 6.08 20.81
CA ALA A 60 37.24 7.42 20.24
C ALA A 60 38.55 8.14 20.55
N ALA A 61 38.99 8.12 21.82
CA ALA A 61 40.26 8.72 22.23
C ALA A 61 41.48 8.03 21.58
N ALA A 62 41.45 6.71 21.41
CA ALA A 62 42.51 5.97 20.73
C ALA A 62 42.57 6.29 19.23
N LEU A 63 41.43 6.48 18.57
CA LEU A 63 41.33 6.89 17.17
C LEU A 63 41.83 8.32 16.96
N ASP A 64 41.49 9.25 17.86
CA ASP A 64 42.00 10.63 17.80
C ASP A 64 43.53 10.70 17.98
N ALA A 65 44.10 9.75 18.74
CA ALA A 65 45.55 9.62 18.93
C ALA A 65 46.24 8.88 17.77
N GLU A 66 45.50 8.33 16.80
CA GLU A 66 46.09 7.57 15.70
C GLU A 66 46.81 8.52 14.71
N PRO A 67 48.10 8.28 14.40
CA PRO A 67 48.80 9.08 13.41
C PRO A 67 48.22 8.81 12.02
N VAL A 68 47.85 9.88 11.30
CA VAL A 68 47.35 9.77 9.91
C VAL A 68 48.39 9.11 9.02
N ARG A 69 48.21 7.81 8.78
CA ARG A 69 49.02 7.04 7.82
C ARG A 69 48.53 7.34 6.41
N LEU A 70 49.11 8.36 5.80
CA LEU A 70 49.00 8.54 4.35
C LEU A 70 49.78 7.41 3.69
N VAL A 71 49.08 6.39 3.21
CA VAL A 71 49.65 5.31 2.40
C VAL A 71 49.44 5.66 0.93
N PRO A 72 50.40 6.31 0.24
CA PRO A 72 50.22 6.78 -1.14
C PRO A 72 49.98 5.66 -2.16
N ASN A 73 50.26 4.40 -1.79
CA ASN A 73 50.05 3.21 -2.63
C ASN A 73 49.05 2.22 -2.01
N ALA A 74 48.06 2.71 -1.26
CA ALA A 74 46.97 1.84 -0.83
C ALA A 74 46.28 1.25 -2.07
N ILE A 75 46.42 -0.06 -2.26
CA ILE A 75 45.69 -0.77 -3.31
C ILE A 75 44.21 -0.59 -2.96
N PRO A 76 43.40 0.05 -3.83
CA PRO A 76 41.97 0.14 -3.57
C PRO A 76 41.41 -1.28 -3.64
N GLU A 77 41.12 -1.86 -2.48
CA GLU A 77 40.32 -3.08 -2.36
C GLU A 77 39.04 -2.84 -3.14
N SER A 78 38.82 -3.62 -4.20
CA SER A 78 37.64 -3.47 -5.04
C SER A 78 36.44 -3.91 -4.23
N GLN A 79 35.74 -2.95 -3.63
CA GLN A 79 34.49 -3.22 -2.94
C GLN A 79 33.52 -3.87 -3.94
N PRO A 80 32.89 -5.00 -3.63
CA PRO A 80 31.98 -5.66 -4.56
C PRO A 80 30.78 -4.75 -4.80
N GLN A 81 30.79 -4.04 -5.93
CA GLN A 81 29.65 -3.22 -6.33
C GLN A 81 28.46 -4.15 -6.62
N PRO A 82 27.26 -3.87 -6.08
CA PRO A 82 26.06 -4.70 -6.29
C PRO A 82 25.58 -4.79 -7.76
N ALA A 83 26.25 -4.09 -8.69
CA ALA A 83 25.91 -4.06 -10.11
C ALA A 83 26.39 -5.27 -10.94
N GLN A 84 27.13 -6.22 -10.35
CA GLN A 84 27.71 -7.33 -11.13
C GLN A 84 26.67 -8.35 -11.60
N TRP A 85 25.56 -8.51 -10.88
CA TRP A 85 24.49 -9.43 -11.28
C TRP A 85 23.86 -9.03 -12.60
N GLN A 86 23.61 -7.74 -12.81
CA GLN A 86 22.98 -7.24 -14.04
C GLN A 86 23.84 -7.48 -15.30
N ARG A 87 25.16 -7.63 -15.13
CA ARG A 87 26.10 -7.94 -16.23
C ARG A 87 26.24 -9.43 -16.52
N MET A 88 25.64 -10.33 -15.72
CA MET A 88 25.73 -11.75 -16.00
C MET A 88 24.82 -12.13 -17.19
N PRO A 89 25.30 -13.01 -18.08
CA PRO A 89 24.57 -13.38 -19.30
C PRO A 89 23.24 -14.09 -19.03
N PHE A 90 23.06 -14.69 -17.85
CA PHE A 90 21.78 -15.30 -17.47
C PHE A 90 20.71 -14.27 -17.09
N TRP A 91 21.04 -13.12 -16.50
CA TRP A 91 20.06 -12.11 -16.07
C TRP A 91 19.26 -11.54 -17.23
N HIS A 92 19.88 -11.43 -18.41
CA HIS A 92 19.21 -11.05 -19.65
C HIS A 92 18.14 -12.06 -20.09
N LYS A 93 18.31 -13.35 -19.77
CA LYS A 93 17.34 -14.41 -20.07
C LYS A 93 16.18 -14.44 -19.07
N VAL A 94 16.41 -14.09 -17.80
CA VAL A 94 15.36 -14.12 -16.76
C VAL A 94 14.49 -12.86 -16.75
N ARG A 95 15.07 -11.70 -17.12
CA ARG A 95 14.38 -10.39 -17.14
C ARG A 95 13.01 -10.37 -17.84
N PRO A 96 12.83 -10.95 -19.05
CA PRO A 96 11.51 -10.97 -19.69
C PRO A 96 10.48 -11.85 -18.97
N TRP A 97 10.91 -12.90 -18.25
CA TRP A 97 9.99 -13.77 -17.49
C TRP A 97 9.52 -13.12 -16.19
N VAL A 98 10.36 -12.30 -15.55
CA VAL A 98 10.02 -11.54 -14.33
C VAL A 98 8.85 -10.58 -14.58
N GLY A 99 8.80 -9.95 -15.76
CA GLY A 99 7.69 -9.06 -16.14
C GLY A 99 6.35 -9.78 -16.29
N GLN A 100 6.35 -11.06 -16.68
CA GLN A 100 5.15 -11.88 -16.81
C GLN A 100 4.70 -12.44 -15.44
N LEU A 101 5.65 -12.80 -14.58
CA LEU A 101 5.38 -13.32 -13.24
C LEU A 101 4.85 -12.26 -12.27
N SER A 102 5.17 -10.99 -12.46
CA SER A 102 4.68 -9.92 -11.58
C SER A 102 3.15 -9.79 -11.62
N GLN A 103 2.53 -9.97 -12.78
CA GLN A 103 1.07 -9.92 -12.94
C GLN A 103 0.39 -11.16 -12.33
N MET A 104 0.97 -12.35 -12.52
CA MET A 104 0.48 -13.57 -11.87
C MET A 104 0.67 -13.54 -10.35
N GLY A 105 1.77 -12.99 -9.86
CA GLY A 105 2.08 -12.91 -8.43
C GLY A 105 1.08 -12.05 -7.65
N ILE A 106 0.69 -10.89 -8.19
CA ILE A 106 -0.30 -10.01 -7.54
C ILE A 106 -1.68 -10.70 -7.51
N ALA A 107 -2.13 -11.25 -8.64
CA ALA A 107 -3.44 -11.91 -8.71
C ALA A 107 -3.51 -13.17 -7.83
N ALA A 108 -2.48 -14.03 -7.86
CA ALA A 108 -2.41 -15.23 -7.04
C ALA A 108 -2.29 -14.88 -5.54
N GLY A 109 -1.53 -13.85 -5.18
CA GLY A 109 -1.39 -13.38 -3.80
C GLY A 109 -2.69 -12.87 -3.20
N VAL A 110 -3.42 -12.01 -3.95
CA VAL A 110 -4.74 -11.51 -3.53
C VAL A 110 -5.75 -12.67 -3.43
N SER A 111 -5.73 -13.60 -4.40
CA SER A 111 -6.63 -14.75 -4.39
C SER A 111 -6.36 -15.71 -3.22
N LEU A 112 -5.10 -15.98 -2.91
CA LEU A 112 -4.69 -16.80 -1.77
C LEU A 112 -5.07 -16.12 -0.44
N ALA A 113 -4.82 -14.81 -0.31
CA ALA A 113 -5.19 -14.05 0.89
C ALA A 113 -6.71 -14.05 1.12
N VAL A 114 -7.52 -13.92 0.06
CA VAL A 114 -8.98 -14.01 0.15
C VAL A 114 -9.42 -15.43 0.53
N LEU A 115 -8.83 -16.47 -0.06
CA LEU A 115 -9.18 -17.87 0.23
C LEU A 115 -8.83 -18.25 1.68
N LEU A 116 -7.63 -17.89 2.15
CA LEU A 116 -7.19 -18.11 3.53
C LEU A 116 -7.97 -17.23 4.53
N GLY A 117 -8.28 -15.99 4.16
CA GLY A 117 -9.05 -15.06 4.98
C GLY A 117 -10.49 -15.54 5.22
N VAL A 118 -11.17 -16.05 4.18
CA VAL A 118 -12.53 -16.58 4.31
C VAL A 118 -12.58 -17.85 5.15
N GLN A 119 -11.51 -18.67 5.11
CA GLN A 119 -11.41 -19.87 5.94
C GLN A 119 -11.06 -19.54 7.39
N HIS A 120 -10.20 -18.55 7.64
CA HIS A 120 -9.90 -18.06 8.98
C HIS A 120 -11.12 -17.39 9.63
N TYR A 121 -11.93 -16.67 8.85
CA TYR A 121 -13.15 -16.01 9.34
C TYR A 121 -14.31 -16.98 9.62
N ASN A 122 -14.37 -18.14 8.95
CA ASN A 122 -15.39 -19.17 9.18
C ASN A 122 -14.95 -20.32 10.09
N ALA A 123 -13.73 -20.28 10.66
CA ALA A 123 -13.34 -21.25 11.65
C ALA A 123 -14.23 -21.04 12.91
N PRO A 124 -14.97 -22.06 13.37
CA PRO A 124 -15.73 -21.95 14.60
C PRO A 124 -14.75 -21.75 15.76
N GLN A 125 -14.69 -20.53 16.29
CA GLN A 125 -14.02 -20.29 17.56
C GLN A 125 -14.85 -20.96 18.65
N GLU A 126 -14.44 -22.17 19.04
CA GLU A 126 -14.78 -22.72 20.34
C GLU A 126 -14.08 -21.85 21.41
N GLY A 127 -14.85 -20.92 21.97
CA GLY A 127 -14.61 -20.41 23.32
C GLY A 127 -14.00 -19.01 23.42
N VAL A 128 -14.82 -18.15 24.03
CA VAL A 128 -14.49 -16.96 24.85
C VAL A 128 -14.58 -15.59 24.16
N ALA A 129 -15.68 -14.91 24.55
CA ALA A 129 -15.92 -13.47 24.69
C ALA A 129 -16.07 -12.59 23.44
N GLU A 130 -17.32 -12.16 23.25
CA GLU A 130 -17.87 -10.92 22.67
C GLU A 130 -17.05 -10.07 21.67
N PRO A 131 -17.64 -9.72 20.51
CA PRO A 131 -17.09 -8.72 19.60
C PRO A 131 -17.61 -7.31 19.96
N GLU A 132 -16.78 -6.46 20.56
CA GLU A 132 -17.04 -5.01 20.56
C GLU A 132 -16.46 -4.36 19.30
N SER A 133 -17.19 -4.47 18.17
CA SER A 133 -17.12 -3.44 17.14
C SER A 133 -18.26 -2.46 17.40
N PRO A 134 -18.02 -1.20 17.81
CA PRO A 134 -19.10 -0.26 18.07
C PRO A 134 -19.80 0.06 16.76
N VAL A 135 -21.00 -0.49 16.58
CA VAL A 135 -21.94 -0.04 15.55
C VAL A 135 -22.37 1.37 15.96
N PHE A 136 -21.97 2.37 15.18
CA PHE A 136 -22.47 3.74 15.33
C PHE A 136 -23.98 3.76 15.06
N ASN A 137 -24.77 3.64 16.13
CA ASN A 137 -26.20 3.92 16.13
C ASN A 137 -26.38 5.43 16.27
N THR A 138 -26.44 6.17 15.16
CA THR A 138 -26.92 7.54 15.20
C THR A 138 -28.45 7.48 15.29
N LEU A 139 -29.01 7.84 16.44
CA LEU A 139 -30.45 8.07 16.55
C LEU A 139 -30.79 9.39 15.85
N PRO A 140 -31.54 9.42 14.73
CA PRO A 140 -32.19 10.65 14.31
C PRO A 140 -33.40 10.87 15.19
N LEU A 141 -33.50 12.06 15.78
CA LEU A 141 -34.68 12.48 16.52
C LEU A 141 -35.89 12.54 15.56
N GLY A 142 -36.68 11.45 15.50
CA GLY A 142 -38.00 11.42 14.85
C GLY A 142 -38.20 10.57 13.58
N GLY A 143 -37.44 9.49 13.32
CA GLY A 143 -37.73 8.61 12.17
C GLY A 143 -37.13 7.21 12.28
N GLN A 144 -37.85 6.20 11.79
CA GLN A 144 -37.49 4.78 11.86
C GLN A 144 -36.06 4.52 11.34
N ALA A 145 -35.24 3.88 12.17
CA ALA A 145 -33.87 3.49 11.83
C ALA A 145 -33.86 2.50 10.66
N SER A 146 -33.25 2.89 9.54
CA SER A 146 -32.88 1.95 8.47
C SER A 146 -31.40 1.61 8.65
N PRO A 147 -31.06 0.50 9.35
CA PRO A 147 -29.69 0.05 9.41
C PRO A 147 -29.26 -0.34 7.99
N VAL A 148 -28.18 0.27 7.51
CA VAL A 148 -27.52 -0.14 6.25
C VAL A 148 -26.50 -1.21 6.61
N SER A 149 -26.98 -2.33 7.18
CA SER A 149 -26.15 -3.48 7.51
C SER A 149 -26.18 -4.47 6.35
N PHE A 150 -25.04 -4.62 5.68
CA PHE A 150 -24.77 -5.76 4.83
C PHE A 150 -24.73 -7.02 5.72
N GLY A 151 -25.79 -7.83 5.66
CA GLY A 151 -25.74 -9.24 6.04
C GLY A 151 -25.82 -9.60 7.53
N VAL A 152 -26.90 -9.23 8.23
CA VAL A 152 -27.29 -9.93 9.47
C VAL A 152 -28.75 -10.37 9.37
N PRO A 153 -29.06 -11.67 9.26
CA PRO A 153 -30.44 -12.14 9.33
C PRO A 153 -30.95 -12.00 10.77
N ASN A 154 -31.97 -11.16 10.97
CA ASN A 154 -32.70 -11.10 12.23
C ASN A 154 -33.81 -12.18 12.20
N GLU A 155 -33.60 -13.29 12.91
CA GLU A 155 -34.61 -14.32 13.11
C GLU A 155 -35.75 -13.78 13.97
N GLY A 156 -36.91 -13.58 13.34
CA GLY A 156 -38.15 -13.32 14.09
C GLY A 156 -39.24 -12.74 13.20
N ASN A 157 -40.18 -13.60 12.77
CA ASN A 157 -41.56 -13.37 12.27
C ASN A 157 -41.87 -12.20 11.31
N ASN A 158 -40.88 -11.39 10.93
CA ASN A 158 -40.98 -10.19 10.10
C ASN A 158 -40.25 -10.37 8.76
N ALA A 159 -39.65 -11.54 8.50
CA ALA A 159 -38.99 -11.87 7.24
C ALA A 159 -39.94 -11.68 6.04
N GLN A 160 -41.22 -12.04 6.17
CA GLN A 160 -42.21 -11.82 5.11
C GLN A 160 -42.48 -10.32 4.86
N GLN A 161 -42.51 -9.49 5.91
CA GLN A 161 -42.70 -8.05 5.75
C GLN A 161 -41.45 -7.37 5.16
N GLN A 162 -40.25 -7.81 5.55
CA GLN A 162 -38.99 -7.33 4.97
C GLN A 162 -38.85 -7.70 3.50
N ILE A 163 -39.24 -8.93 3.11
CA ILE A 163 -39.26 -9.36 1.70
C ILE A 163 -40.22 -8.49 0.88
N GLN A 164 -41.38 -8.11 1.43
CA GLN A 164 -42.30 -7.20 0.73
C GLN A 164 -41.70 -5.79 0.58
N GLN A 165 -41.00 -5.27 1.59
CA GLN A 165 -40.32 -3.98 1.51
C GLN A 165 -39.15 -4.01 0.50
N GLN A 166 -38.40 -5.11 0.46
CA GLN A 166 -37.32 -5.31 -0.50
C GLN A 166 -37.85 -5.41 -1.93
N ARG A 167 -38.97 -6.11 -2.15
CA ARG A 167 -39.66 -6.15 -3.46
C ARG A 167 -40.12 -4.77 -3.93
N LYS A 168 -40.68 -3.95 -3.04
CA LYS A 168 -41.08 -2.58 -3.38
C LYS A 168 -39.88 -1.73 -3.79
N ARG A 169 -38.75 -1.85 -3.07
CA ARG A 169 -37.50 -1.14 -3.40
C ARG A 169 -36.92 -1.59 -4.74
N ILE A 170 -36.86 -2.90 -5.01
CA ILE A 170 -36.38 -3.44 -6.28
C ILE A 170 -37.23 -2.97 -7.45
N ASN A 171 -38.56 -2.96 -7.31
CA ASN A 171 -39.44 -2.45 -8.35
C ASN A 171 -39.23 -0.96 -8.66
N ALA A 172 -38.98 -0.14 -7.62
CA ALA A 172 -38.70 1.28 -7.81
C ALA A 172 -37.34 1.52 -8.51
N ILE A 173 -36.30 0.76 -8.13
CA ILE A 173 -34.98 0.84 -8.78
C ILE A 173 -35.08 0.40 -10.25
N LEU A 174 -35.85 -0.65 -10.53
CA LEU A 174 -36.03 -1.14 -11.89
C LEU A 174 -36.73 -0.11 -12.79
N GLN A 175 -37.71 0.62 -12.25
CA GLN A 175 -38.35 1.73 -12.94
C GLN A 175 -37.35 2.86 -13.19
N ASP A 176 -36.66 3.33 -12.16
CA ASP A 176 -35.68 4.41 -12.31
C ASP A 176 -34.57 4.09 -13.33
N TYR A 177 -34.09 2.84 -13.33
CA TYR A 177 -33.12 2.37 -14.31
C TYR A 177 -33.64 2.41 -15.76
N GLU A 178 -34.93 2.13 -15.96
CA GLU A 178 -35.56 2.18 -17.27
C GLU A 178 -35.65 3.63 -17.79
N LEU A 179 -35.83 4.59 -16.89
CA LEU A 179 -36.01 6.01 -17.22
C LEU A 179 -34.66 6.58 -17.57
N GLN A 180 -33.67 6.30 -16.73
CA GLN A 180 -32.30 6.68 -16.94
C GLN A 180 -31.78 6.13 -18.26
N ARG A 181 -32.10 4.88 -18.61
CA ARG A 181 -31.70 4.31 -19.90
C ARG A 181 -32.32 5.03 -21.09
N ARG A 182 -33.58 5.48 -20.99
CA ARG A 182 -34.23 6.28 -22.05
C ARG A 182 -33.64 7.67 -22.17
N LEU A 183 -33.44 8.36 -21.04
CA LEU A 183 -32.81 9.69 -21.02
C LEU A 183 -31.39 9.64 -21.59
N HIS A 184 -30.58 8.65 -21.21
CA HIS A 184 -29.24 8.47 -21.77
C HIS A 184 -29.29 8.12 -23.27
N ALA A 185 -30.25 7.33 -23.72
CA ALA A 185 -30.42 7.04 -25.16
C ALA A 185 -30.82 8.29 -25.95
N GLU A 186 -31.69 9.15 -25.40
CA GLU A 186 -32.10 10.41 -26.02
C GLU A 186 -30.96 11.44 -26.02
N GLN A 187 -30.15 11.50 -24.96
CA GLN A 187 -28.96 12.36 -24.92
C GLN A 187 -27.93 11.98 -25.98
N LEU A 188 -27.69 10.67 -26.17
CA LEU A 188 -26.81 10.18 -27.24
C LEU A 188 -27.36 10.52 -28.64
N GLN A 189 -28.68 10.42 -28.84
CA GLN A 189 -29.32 10.84 -30.09
C GLN A 189 -29.28 12.36 -30.31
N ALA A 190 -29.39 13.17 -29.25
CA ALA A 190 -29.25 14.61 -29.33
C ALA A 190 -27.79 15.01 -29.65
N GLU A 191 -26.80 14.30 -29.11
CA GLU A 191 -25.38 14.49 -29.44
C GLU A 191 -25.07 14.11 -30.90
N ASP A 192 -25.60 12.98 -31.40
CA ASP A 192 -25.43 12.58 -32.81
C ASP A 192 -26.13 13.56 -33.78
N ASN A 193 -27.33 14.03 -33.45
CA ASN A 193 -28.03 15.03 -34.26
C ASN A 193 -27.31 16.39 -34.27
N ASN A 194 -26.66 16.79 -33.17
CA ASN A 194 -25.89 18.03 -33.10
C ASN A 194 -24.52 17.92 -33.80
N ALA A 195 -23.92 16.73 -33.81
CA ALA A 195 -22.72 16.43 -34.59
C ALA A 195 -23.00 16.42 -36.11
N GLN A 196 -24.19 16.00 -36.54
CA GLN A 196 -24.59 16.01 -37.95
C GLN A 196 -25.12 17.37 -38.46
N ALA A 197 -25.49 18.30 -37.58
CA ALA A 197 -25.93 19.65 -37.95
C ALA A 197 -24.79 20.68 -38.16
N SER A 198 -23.52 20.28 -37.96
CA SER A 198 -22.36 21.20 -38.07
C SER A 198 -21.44 20.95 -39.29
N ILE A 199 -21.83 20.09 -40.24
CA ILE A 199 -21.08 19.88 -41.49
C ILE A 199 -21.94 20.31 -42.69
N GLN A 200 -21.98 21.62 -42.95
CA GLN A 200 -22.52 22.22 -44.18
C GLN A 200 -21.41 23.03 -44.88
N VAL A 201 -21.14 22.66 -46.14
CA VAL A 201 -20.00 23.03 -47.02
C VAL A 201 -20.18 24.40 -47.70
N PRO A 202 -19.09 25.13 -48.04
CA PRO A 202 -19.10 25.96 -49.25
C PRO A 202 -17.82 25.89 -50.12
N GLY A 203 -17.99 25.45 -51.39
CA GLY A 203 -17.24 25.74 -52.65
C GLY A 203 -15.69 25.81 -52.66
N THR A 204 -14.96 25.24 -53.62
CA THR A 204 -15.07 25.39 -55.09
C THR A 204 -13.98 24.55 -55.82
N LEU A 205 -14.18 24.29 -57.12
CA LEU A 205 -13.17 23.93 -58.18
C LEU A 205 -12.54 22.51 -58.08
N SER A 206 -12.21 21.74 -59.12
CA SER A 206 -12.22 21.88 -60.59
C SER A 206 -11.79 20.53 -61.22
N LEU A 207 -12.42 20.16 -62.35
CA LEU A 207 -11.99 19.35 -63.52
C LEU A 207 -11.06 18.12 -63.45
N GLY A 208 -11.46 17.07 -64.20
CA GLY A 208 -10.62 16.08 -64.91
C GLY A 208 -11.23 14.67 -64.92
N THR A 209 -12.04 14.24 -65.91
CA THR A 209 -11.67 13.42 -67.11
C THR A 209 -10.84 12.16 -66.77
N GLN A 210 -11.04 10.93 -67.26
CA GLN A 210 -11.77 10.37 -68.40
C GLN A 210 -11.75 8.81 -68.28
N GLN A 211 -12.77 8.17 -68.84
CA GLN A 211 -12.88 6.83 -69.48
C GLN A 211 -11.73 5.80 -69.37
N GLN A 212 -12.06 4.56 -69.00
CA GLN A 212 -12.34 3.45 -69.94
C GLN A 212 -13.18 2.37 -69.26
#